data_AF-A0A1Y4DV47-F1
#
_entry.id   AF-A0A1Y4DV47-F1
#
_cell.length_a   1.000
_cell.length_b   1.000
_cell.length_c   1.000
_cell.angle_alpha   90.00
_cell.angle_beta   90.00
_cell.angle_gamma   90.00
#
_symmetry.space_group_name_H-M   'P 1'
#
loop_
_entity.id
_entity.type
_entity.pdbx_description
1 polymer ?
#
loop_
_entity_poly.entity_id
_entity_poly.type
_entity_poly.pdbx_seq_one_letter_code
_entity_poly.pdbx_strand_id
1 'polypeptide(L)'
;MKDLMEKYYNVIYYCTYKILFYFLYRLINPLYWIRLKKWNNNYINRIISISKKIEADAAHKGVILWVADYATVSVCHISLWIIAVICLIGIQSLKIKNLLIIAFNPNGLFFLPLWIAIGLFMYYINKCFLFKNDKYRKYFKQFDKEKKYVQYYSIYLISIIIQFATYYILLKSLFIE
;
A
#
# COMPACT_ATOMS: atom_id res chain seq x y z
N MET A 1 -10.21 19.45 -5.53
CA MET A 1 -10.43 17.97 -5.48
C MET A 1 -9.14 17.20 -5.71
N LYS A 2 -8.37 17.50 -6.78
CA LYS A 2 -7.09 16.85 -7.11
C LYS A 2 -6.06 16.89 -5.97
N ASP A 3 -5.87 18.04 -5.33
CA ASP A 3 -4.89 18.21 -4.25
C ASP A 3 -5.27 17.43 -2.98
N LEU A 4 -6.58 17.24 -2.73
CA LEU A 4 -7.08 16.50 -1.57
C LEU A 4 -6.86 15.00 -1.76
N MET A 5 -7.19 14.47 -2.95
CA MET A 5 -6.91 13.07 -3.31
C MET A 5 -5.42 12.78 -3.30
N GLU A 6 -4.62 13.70 -3.83
CA GLU A 6 -3.16 13.59 -3.80
C GLU A 6 -2.63 13.52 -2.36
N LYS A 7 -3.07 14.44 -1.50
CA LYS A 7 -2.69 14.43 -0.09
C LYS A 7 -3.12 13.14 0.61
N TYR A 8 -4.35 12.69 0.39
CA TYR A 8 -4.88 11.45 0.95
C TYR A 8 -4.05 10.23 0.54
N TYR A 9 -3.75 10.08 -0.76
CA TYR A 9 -2.94 8.96 -1.25
C TYR A 9 -1.52 8.98 -0.67
N ASN A 10 -0.93 10.17 -0.54
CA ASN A 10 0.38 10.31 0.10
C ASN A 10 0.35 10.00 1.60
N VAL A 11 -0.76 10.31 2.30
CA VAL A 11 -0.95 9.94 3.72
C VAL A 11 -0.99 8.42 3.87
N ILE A 12 -1.78 7.72 3.04
CA ILE A 12 -1.83 6.25 3.04
C ILE A 12 -0.46 5.66 2.74
N TYR A 13 0.16 6.11 1.65
CA TYR A 13 1.48 5.66 1.24
C TYR A 13 2.53 5.85 2.34
N TYR A 14 2.53 7.01 2.99
CA TYR A 14 3.41 7.31 4.12
C TYR A 14 3.18 6.38 5.31
N CYS A 15 1.91 6.17 5.70
CA CYS A 15 1.56 5.29 6.82
C CYS A 15 1.99 3.85 6.53
N THR A 16 1.64 3.31 5.37
CA THR A 16 2.04 1.96 4.96
C THR A 16 3.55 1.82 4.92
N TYR A 17 4.27 2.78 4.34
CA TYR A 17 5.73 2.74 4.29
C TYR A 17 6.35 2.69 5.69
N LYS A 18 5.92 3.57 6.62
CA LYS A 18 6.47 3.61 7.98
C LYS A 18 6.15 2.33 8.76
N ILE A 19 4.94 1.79 8.62
CA ILE A 19 4.54 0.53 9.24
C ILE A 19 5.39 -0.62 8.69
N LEU A 20 5.48 -0.74 7.37
CA LEU A 20 6.22 -1.82 6.70
C LEU A 20 7.72 -1.75 7.03
N PHE A 21 8.29 -0.54 7.02
CA PHE A 21 9.66 -0.31 7.43
C PHE A 21 9.89 -0.75 8.89
N TYR A 22 9.02 -0.33 9.81
CA TYR A 22 9.13 -0.70 11.22
C TYR A 22 9.02 -2.21 11.42
N PHE A 23 8.03 -2.84 10.78
CA PHE A 23 7.76 -4.26 10.88
C PHE A 23 8.93 -5.10 10.34
N LEU A 24 9.40 -4.80 9.13
CA LEU A 24 10.47 -5.56 8.49
C LEU A 24 11.83 -5.32 9.13
N TYR A 25 12.20 -4.06 9.39
CA TYR A 25 13.57 -3.72 9.80
C TYR A 25 13.78 -3.64 11.31
N ARG A 26 12.71 -3.55 12.12
CA ARG A 26 12.83 -3.49 13.58
C ARG A 26 12.19 -4.68 14.28
N LEU A 27 10.95 -5.02 13.93
CA LEU A 27 10.21 -6.04 14.66
C LEU A 27 10.66 -7.45 14.30
N ILE A 28 10.65 -7.79 13.01
CA ILE A 28 11.02 -9.13 12.53
C ILE A 28 12.52 -9.31 12.40
N ASN A 29 13.28 -8.27 12.07
CA ASN A 29 14.70 -8.40 11.73
C ASN A 29 15.56 -8.89 12.92
N PRO A 30 16.05 -10.15 12.94
CA PRO A 30 16.87 -10.65 14.04
C PRO A 30 18.20 -9.89 14.18
N LEU A 31 18.76 -9.39 13.07
CA LEU A 31 20.00 -8.61 13.09
C LEU A 31 19.83 -7.26 13.79
N TYR A 32 18.62 -6.68 13.74
CA TYR A 32 18.30 -5.48 14.51
C TYR A 32 18.38 -5.74 16.01
N TRP A 33 17.83 -6.86 16.49
CA TRP A 33 17.89 -7.26 17.89
C TRP A 33 19.31 -7.58 18.35
N ILE A 34 20.07 -8.27 17.51
CA ILE A 34 21.48 -8.59 17.76
C ILE A 34 22.30 -7.30 17.92
N ARG A 35 22.01 -6.27 17.11
CA ARG A 35 22.66 -4.95 17.17
C ARG A 35 22.40 -4.18 18.47
N LEU A 36 21.28 -4.44 19.16
CA LEU A 36 20.96 -3.76 20.42
C LEU A 36 21.85 -4.24 21.58
N LYS A 37 22.35 -5.48 21.52
CA LYS A 37 23.28 -6.01 22.51
C LYS A 37 24.71 -5.68 22.11
N LYS A 38 25.53 -5.20 23.05
CA LYS A 38 26.98 -5.05 22.83
C LYS A 38 27.63 -6.44 22.94
N TRP A 39 28.21 -6.92 21.85
CA TRP A 39 28.85 -8.23 21.79
C TRP A 39 30.38 -8.10 21.81
N ASN A 40 31.03 -8.85 22.69
CA ASN A 40 32.48 -8.99 22.72
C ASN A 40 32.96 -10.08 21.73
N ASN A 41 32.48 -10.02 20.49
CA ASN A 41 32.84 -10.97 19.44
C ASN A 41 33.01 -10.24 18.09
N ASN A 42 34.22 -10.27 17.54
CA ASN A 42 34.57 -9.60 16.28
C ASN A 42 33.76 -10.11 15.08
N TYR A 43 33.41 -11.41 15.04
CA TYR A 43 32.63 -11.97 13.96
C TYR A 43 31.20 -11.41 13.94
N ILE A 44 30.55 -11.35 15.12
CA ILE A 44 29.21 -10.75 15.26
C ILE A 44 29.24 -9.26 14.88
N ASN A 45 30.26 -8.53 15.34
CA ASN A 45 30.43 -7.12 15.00
C ASN A 45 30.62 -6.89 13.49
N ARG A 46 31.30 -7.81 12.79
CA ARG A 46 31.44 -7.79 11.33
C ARG A 46 30.11 -8.07 10.62
N ILE A 47 29.29 -9.00 11.11
CA ILE A 47 27.95 -9.25 10.56
C ILE A 47 27.06 -8.01 10.73
N ILE A 48 27.08 -7.37 11.91
CA ILE A 48 26.31 -6.15 12.19
C ILE A 48 26.73 -5.01 11.24
N SER A 49 28.03 -4.85 10.98
CA SER A 49 28.52 -3.79 10.08
C SER A 49 28.12 -4.03 8.62
N ILE A 50 28.19 -5.28 8.14
CA ILE A 50 27.70 -5.66 6.81
C ILE A 50 26.20 -5.39 6.70
N SER A 51 25.41 -5.78 7.70
CA SER A 51 23.97 -5.52 7.72
C SER A 51 23.63 -4.03 7.63
N LYS A 52 24.32 -3.17 8.41
CA LYS A 52 24.16 -1.71 8.33
C LYS A 52 24.48 -1.17 6.94
N LYS A 53 25.54 -1.69 6.31
CA LYS A 53 25.94 -1.28 4.97
C LYS A 53 24.88 -1.65 3.93
N ILE A 54 24.35 -2.88 3.98
CA ILE A 54 23.26 -3.33 3.09
C ILE A 54 22.00 -2.47 3.28
N GLU A 55 21.63 -2.14 4.53
CA GLU A 55 20.50 -1.26 4.83
C GLU A 55 20.69 0.15 4.24
N ALA A 56 21.91 0.71 4.34
CA ALA A 56 22.25 2.00 3.77
C ALA A 56 22.29 1.98 2.22
N ASP A 57 22.86 0.93 1.63
CA ASP A 57 22.97 0.77 0.18
C ASP A 57 21.58 0.56 -0.46
N ALA A 58 20.66 -0.11 0.24
CA ALA A 58 19.28 -0.27 -0.18
C ALA A 58 18.45 1.02 -0.06
N ALA A 59 18.91 1.98 0.75
CA ALA A 59 18.25 3.25 0.98
C ALA A 59 18.65 4.29 -0.07
N HIS A 60 17.91 4.37 -1.17
CA HIS A 60 18.10 5.41 -2.16
C HIS A 60 17.39 6.72 -1.72
N LYS A 61 18.12 7.84 -1.66
CA LYS A 61 17.60 9.15 -1.22
C LYS A 61 16.92 9.13 0.17
N GLY A 62 17.26 8.16 1.03
CA GLY A 62 16.73 7.99 2.38
C GLY A 62 15.48 7.11 2.49
N VAL A 63 15.10 6.40 1.41
CA VAL A 63 13.96 5.49 1.36
C VAL A 63 14.40 4.15 0.80
N ILE A 64 13.99 3.04 1.43
CA ILE A 64 14.30 1.69 0.93
C ILE A 64 13.35 1.37 -0.22
N LEU A 65 13.91 1.16 -1.42
CA LEU A 65 13.12 1.09 -2.66
C LEU A 65 12.09 -0.04 -2.66
N TRP A 66 12.49 -1.23 -2.22
CA TRP A 66 11.61 -2.39 -2.16
C TRP A 66 10.44 -2.17 -1.20
N VAL A 67 10.69 -1.57 -0.02
CA VAL A 67 9.65 -1.18 0.96
C VAL A 67 8.70 -0.14 0.36
N ALA A 68 9.23 0.80 -0.42
CA ALA A 68 8.45 1.80 -1.15
C ALA A 68 7.54 1.17 -2.22
N ASP A 69 8.05 0.22 -2.99
CA ASP A 69 7.25 -0.51 -3.99
C ASP A 69 6.12 -1.30 -3.32
N TYR A 70 6.40 -2.01 -2.21
CA TYR A 70 5.35 -2.68 -1.42
C TYR A 70 4.34 -1.70 -0.83
N ALA A 71 4.77 -0.55 -0.34
CA ALA A 71 3.86 0.47 0.19
C ALA A 71 2.91 1.02 -0.90
N THR A 72 3.35 1.06 -2.15
CA THR A 72 2.53 1.48 -3.30
C THR A 72 1.31 0.58 -3.51
N VAL A 73 1.42 -0.71 -3.16
CA VAL A 73 0.31 -1.68 -3.26
C VAL A 73 -0.88 -1.23 -2.42
N SER A 74 -0.66 -0.63 -1.24
CA SER A 74 -1.77 -0.12 -0.41
C SER A 74 -2.59 0.98 -1.09
N VAL A 75 -1.94 1.88 -1.83
CA VAL A 75 -2.63 2.91 -2.60
C VAL A 75 -3.37 2.28 -3.79
N CYS A 76 -2.81 1.22 -4.38
CA CYS A 76 -3.47 0.47 -5.45
C CYS A 76 -4.75 -0.20 -4.98
N HIS A 77 -4.76 -0.79 -3.78
CA HIS A 77 -5.97 -1.35 -3.18
C HIS A 77 -7.07 -0.30 -3.03
N ILE A 78 -6.72 0.91 -2.59
CA ILE A 78 -7.69 2.00 -2.40
C ILE A 78 -8.24 2.49 -3.73
N SER A 79 -7.38 2.69 -4.72
CA SER A 79 -7.81 3.07 -6.06
C SER A 79 -8.72 2.00 -6.67
N LEU A 80 -8.41 0.71 -6.47
CA LEU A 80 -9.22 -0.40 -6.97
C LEU A 80 -10.57 -0.49 -6.25
N TRP A 81 -10.60 -0.25 -4.93
CA TRP A 81 -11.82 -0.16 -4.15
C TRP A 81 -12.75 0.98 -4.63
N ILE A 82 -12.20 2.18 -4.89
CA ILE A 82 -12.99 3.31 -5.42
C ILE A 82 -13.62 2.93 -6.77
N ILE A 83 -12.84 2.34 -7.68
CA ILE A 83 -13.35 1.90 -8.98
C ILE A 83 -14.44 0.83 -8.79
N ALA A 84 -14.22 -0.16 -7.92
CA ALA A 84 -15.20 -1.20 -7.66
C ALA A 84 -16.54 -0.62 -7.16
N VAL A 85 -16.50 0.34 -6.21
CA VAL A 85 -17.71 1.01 -5.72
C VAL A 85 -18.42 1.77 -6.84
N ILE A 86 -17.70 2.53 -7.67
CA ILE A 86 -18.29 3.26 -8.81
C ILE A 86 -18.93 2.30 -9.82
N CYS A 87 -18.22 1.23 -10.18
CA CYS A 87 -18.72 0.21 -11.08
C CYS A 87 -20.02 -0.40 -10.54
N LEU A 88 -20.11 -0.69 -9.24
CA LEU A 88 -21.31 -1.28 -8.63
C LEU A 88 -22.52 -0.35 -8.65
N ILE A 89 -22.33 0.93 -8.34
CA ILE A 89 -23.39 1.94 -8.45
C ILE A 89 -23.90 2.00 -9.91
N GLY A 90 -22.99 1.93 -10.88
CA GLY A 90 -23.34 1.87 -12.30
C GLY A 90 -24.06 0.58 -12.71
N ILE A 91 -23.70 -0.57 -12.15
CA ILE A 91 -24.34 -1.85 -12.45
C ILE A 91 -25.77 -1.87 -11.90
N GLN A 92 -25.98 -1.36 -10.69
CA GLN A 92 -27.32 -1.23 -10.09
C GLN A 92 -28.23 -0.34 -10.93
N SER A 93 -27.70 0.73 -11.54
CA SER A 93 -28.49 1.63 -12.38
C SER A 93 -28.76 1.10 -13.80
N LEU A 94 -27.89 0.24 -14.34
CA LEU A 94 -27.98 -0.23 -15.74
C LEU A 94 -28.68 -1.59 -15.94
N LYS A 95 -29.01 -2.34 -14.88
CA LYS A 95 -29.57 -3.72 -14.96
C LYS A 95 -28.70 -4.72 -15.78
N ILE A 96 -27.40 -4.48 -15.93
CA ILE A 96 -26.46 -5.33 -16.72
C ILE A 96 -25.91 -6.52 -15.87
N LYS A 97 -26.63 -6.94 -14.81
CA LYS A 97 -26.17 -7.92 -13.80
C LYS A 97 -25.62 -9.22 -14.45
N ASN A 98 -26.25 -9.70 -15.52
CA ASN A 98 -25.86 -10.94 -16.21
C ASN A 98 -24.52 -10.87 -16.97
N LEU A 99 -24.16 -9.74 -17.59
CA LEU A 99 -22.92 -9.64 -18.36
C LEU A 99 -21.68 -9.68 -17.44
N LEU A 100 -21.83 -9.16 -16.23
CA LEU A 100 -20.76 -9.11 -15.23
C LEU A 100 -20.53 -10.47 -14.57
N ILE A 101 -21.59 -11.23 -14.31
CA ILE A 101 -21.50 -12.61 -13.80
C ILE A 101 -20.73 -13.49 -14.79
N ILE A 102 -20.94 -13.29 -16.09
CA ILE A 102 -20.22 -14.01 -17.15
C ILE A 102 -18.75 -13.57 -17.20
N ALA A 103 -18.47 -12.26 -17.14
CA ALA A 103 -17.11 -11.72 -17.20
C ALA A 103 -16.26 -12.03 -15.96
N PHE A 104 -16.87 -12.12 -14.77
CA PHE A 104 -16.21 -12.44 -13.50
C PHE A 104 -16.40 -13.90 -13.07
N ASN A 105 -16.81 -14.79 -13.97
CA ASN A 105 -16.91 -16.20 -13.65
C ASN A 105 -15.53 -16.73 -13.19
N PRO A 106 -15.37 -17.19 -11.95
CA PRO A 106 -14.08 -17.63 -11.41
C PRO A 106 -13.51 -18.84 -12.17
N ASN A 107 -14.36 -19.60 -12.86
CA ASN A 107 -13.96 -20.74 -13.69
C ASN A 107 -13.68 -20.36 -15.15
N GLY A 108 -13.81 -19.07 -15.51
CA GLY A 108 -13.56 -18.59 -16.86
C GLY A 108 -12.07 -18.48 -17.17
N LEU A 109 -11.67 -18.95 -18.36
CA LEU A 109 -10.29 -18.86 -18.87
C LEU A 109 -9.71 -17.43 -18.85
N PHE A 110 -10.58 -16.42 -18.95
CA PHE A 110 -10.22 -15.01 -18.99
C PHE A 110 -10.16 -14.33 -17.61
N PHE A 111 -10.60 -14.98 -16.54
CA PHE A 111 -10.65 -14.37 -15.20
C PHE A 111 -9.25 -13.99 -14.70
N LEU A 112 -8.35 -14.96 -14.60
CA LEU A 112 -6.99 -14.73 -14.08
C LEU A 112 -6.18 -13.70 -14.90
N PRO A 113 -6.12 -13.77 -16.24
CA PRO A 113 -5.41 -12.76 -17.04
C PRO A 113 -5.99 -11.35 -16.88
N LEU A 114 -7.32 -11.22 -16.81
CA LEU A 114 -7.99 -9.93 -16.62
C LEU A 114 -7.61 -9.30 -15.28
N TRP A 115 -7.64 -10.08 -14.18
CA TRP A 115 -7.24 -9.59 -12.85
C TRP A 115 -5.77 -9.17 -12.79
N ILE A 116 -4.87 -9.93 -13.42
CA ILE A 116 -3.45 -9.56 -13.51
C ILE A 116 -3.27 -8.26 -14.29
N ALA A 117 -3.95 -8.12 -15.43
CA ALA A 117 -3.88 -6.91 -16.25
C ALA A 117 -4.40 -5.68 -15.48
N ILE A 118 -5.53 -5.80 -14.78
CA ILE A 118 -6.07 -4.72 -13.93
C ILE A 118 -5.08 -4.36 -12.83
N GLY A 119 -4.52 -5.35 -12.13
CA GLY A 119 -3.54 -5.13 -11.07
C GLY A 119 -2.30 -4.38 -11.56
N LEU A 120 -1.73 -4.81 -12.70
CA LEU A 120 -0.56 -4.17 -13.31
C LEU A 120 -0.86 -2.75 -13.78
N PHE A 121 -2.02 -2.54 -14.43
CA PHE A 121 -2.44 -1.22 -14.89
C PHE A 121 -2.62 -0.25 -13.72
N MET A 122 -3.29 -0.69 -12.65
CA MET A 122 -3.49 0.12 -11.45
C MET A 122 -2.17 0.41 -10.74
N TYR A 123 -1.27 -0.56 -10.66
CA TYR A 123 0.07 -0.34 -10.13
C TYR A 123 0.83 0.72 -10.92
N TYR A 124 0.83 0.63 -12.24
CA TYR A 124 1.50 1.59 -13.11
C TYR A 124 0.96 3.01 -12.94
N ILE A 125 -0.37 3.19 -12.97
CA ILE A 125 -1.00 4.51 -12.78
C ILE A 125 -0.64 5.11 -11.41
N ASN A 126 -0.79 4.33 -10.33
CA ASN A 126 -0.52 4.83 -8.99
C ASN A 126 0.96 5.11 -8.77
N LYS A 127 1.85 4.30 -9.35
CA LYS A 127 3.30 4.55 -9.34
C LYS A 127 3.62 5.85 -10.07
N CYS A 128 3.10 6.03 -11.29
CA CYS A 128 3.25 7.29 -11.99
C CYS A 128 2.70 8.47 -11.19
N PHE A 129 1.54 8.34 -10.54
CA PHE A 129 0.91 9.41 -9.76
C PHE A 129 1.72 9.80 -8.50
N LEU A 130 2.15 8.82 -7.70
CA LEU A 130 2.87 9.03 -6.45
C LEU A 130 4.31 9.50 -6.66
N PHE A 131 5.00 8.91 -7.64
CA PHE A 131 6.42 9.16 -7.88
C PHE A 131 6.69 10.30 -8.88
N LYS A 132 5.65 10.86 -9.54
CA LYS A 132 5.81 12.01 -10.45
C LYS A 132 6.55 13.15 -9.75
N ASN A 133 7.61 13.64 -10.38
CA ASN A 133 8.38 14.81 -9.90
C ASN A 133 8.88 14.68 -8.45
N ASP A 134 9.18 13.46 -7.97
CA ASP A 134 9.58 13.18 -6.59
C ASP A 134 8.57 13.72 -5.54
N LYS A 135 7.26 13.78 -5.90
CA LYS A 135 6.19 14.35 -5.05
C LYS A 135 6.10 13.69 -3.68
N TYR A 136 6.11 12.36 -3.62
CA TYR A 136 6.05 11.62 -2.35
C TYR A 136 7.11 12.10 -1.35
N ARG A 137 8.30 12.49 -1.82
CA ARG A 137 9.39 12.98 -0.96
C ARG A 137 9.05 14.32 -0.31
N LYS A 138 8.38 15.21 -1.04
CA LYS A 138 7.92 16.49 -0.48
C LYS A 138 6.91 16.26 0.64
N TYR A 139 5.95 15.35 0.42
CA TYR A 139 4.97 14.97 1.44
C TYR A 139 5.62 14.28 2.64
N PHE A 140 6.57 13.37 2.45
CA PHE A 140 7.28 12.72 3.56
C PHE A 140 7.99 13.74 4.45
N LYS A 141 8.72 14.68 3.86
CA LYS A 141 9.38 15.77 4.61
C LYS A 141 8.37 16.64 5.35
N GLN A 142 7.25 16.96 4.70
CA GLN A 142 6.18 17.74 5.31
C GLN A 142 5.56 17.01 6.51
N PHE A 143 5.22 15.73 6.35
CA PHE A 143 4.59 14.92 7.40
C PHE A 143 5.53 14.68 8.58
N ASP A 144 6.82 14.42 8.32
CA ASP A 144 7.83 14.31 9.38
C ASP A 144 8.03 15.65 10.12
N LYS A 145 7.88 16.80 9.44
CA LYS A 145 7.95 18.13 10.07
C LYS A 145 6.70 18.46 10.88
N GLU A 146 5.51 18.14 10.38
CA GLU A 146 4.24 18.40 11.04
C GLU A 146 4.04 17.55 12.30
N LYS A 147 4.66 16.37 12.38
CA LYS A 147 4.57 15.42 13.52
C LYS A 147 3.13 15.03 13.90
N LYS A 148 2.17 15.21 13.00
CA LYS A 148 0.75 14.85 13.16
C LYS A 148 0.48 13.36 12.94
N TYR A 149 1.38 12.50 13.44
CA TYR A 149 1.35 11.06 13.16
C TYR A 149 0.03 10.41 13.57
N VAL A 150 -0.50 10.77 14.74
CA VAL A 150 -1.79 10.26 15.23
C VAL A 150 -2.89 10.52 14.20
N GLN A 151 -2.96 11.74 13.66
CA GLN A 151 -3.98 12.10 12.68
C GLN A 151 -3.82 11.29 11.38
N TYR A 152 -2.60 11.14 10.87
CA TYR A 152 -2.35 10.36 9.65
C TYR A 152 -2.71 8.89 9.82
N TYR A 153 -2.33 8.28 10.94
CA TYR A 153 -2.68 6.89 11.23
C TYR A 153 -4.18 6.72 11.50
N SER A 154 -4.85 7.69 12.14
CA SER A 154 -6.31 7.69 12.27
C SER A 154 -7.00 7.71 10.91
N ILE A 155 -6.56 8.57 9.97
CA ILE A 155 -7.09 8.60 8.60
C ILE A 155 -6.88 7.25 7.90
N TYR A 156 -5.69 6.68 8.02
CA TYR A 156 -5.36 5.38 7.43
C TYR A 156 -6.24 4.26 8.00
N LEU A 157 -6.44 4.22 9.32
CA LEU A 157 -7.27 3.20 9.98
C LEU A 157 -8.75 3.34 9.62
N ILE A 158 -9.29 4.56 9.63
CA ILE A 158 -10.67 4.84 9.22
C ILE A 158 -10.88 4.42 7.76
N SER A 159 -9.91 4.72 6.88
CA SER A 159 -9.95 4.31 5.48
C SER A 159 -10.06 2.79 5.31
N ILE A 160 -9.29 2.03 6.08
CA ILE A 160 -9.34 0.56 6.07
C ILE A 160 -10.71 0.06 6.59
N ILE A 161 -11.21 0.61 7.69
CA ILE A 161 -12.51 0.22 8.26
C ILE A 161 -13.64 0.44 7.25
N ILE A 162 -13.66 1.60 6.58
CA ILE A 162 -14.65 1.91 5.54
C ILE A 162 -14.56 0.91 4.39
N GLN A 163 -13.36 0.55 3.94
CA GLN A 163 -13.17 -0.45 2.89
C GLN A 163 -13.70 -1.81 3.31
N PHE A 164 -13.39 -2.28 4.53
CA PHE A 164 -13.90 -3.56 5.03
C PHE A 164 -15.43 -3.55 5.17
N ALA A 165 -16.00 -2.49 5.73
CA ALA A 165 -17.45 -2.38 5.90
C ALA A 165 -18.18 -2.37 4.55
N THR A 166 -17.67 -1.62 3.57
CA THR A 166 -18.26 -1.58 2.22
C THR A 166 -18.08 -2.88 1.47
N TYR A 167 -16.92 -3.55 1.58
CA TYR A 167 -16.70 -4.86 0.97
C TYR A 167 -17.61 -5.92 1.58
N TYR A 168 -17.84 -5.87 2.89
CA TYR A 168 -18.79 -6.74 3.58
C TYR A 168 -20.23 -6.54 3.09
N ILE A 169 -20.71 -5.29 2.99
CA ILE A 169 -22.04 -4.97 2.46
C ILE A 169 -22.17 -5.45 1.00
N LEU A 170 -21.12 -5.25 0.21
CA LEU A 170 -21.04 -5.66 -1.18
C LEU A 170 -21.15 -7.18 -1.33
N LEU A 171 -20.36 -7.95 -0.58
CA LEU A 171 -20.47 -9.42 -0.55
C LEU A 171 -21.89 -9.86 -0.16
N LYS A 172 -22.46 -9.23 0.87
CA LYS A 172 -23.83 -9.52 1.31
C LYS A 172 -24.86 -9.30 0.19
N SER A 173 -24.74 -8.22 -0.58
CA SER A 173 -25.66 -7.88 -1.69
C SER A 173 -25.55 -8.78 -2.92
N LEU A 174 -24.42 -9.48 -3.11
CA LEU A 174 -24.18 -10.33 -4.27
C LEU A 174 -24.47 -11.82 -4.00
N PHE A 175 -24.30 -12.27 -2.75
CA PHE A 175 -24.40 -13.69 -2.40
C PHE A 175 -25.63 -14.05 -1.53
N ILE A 176 -26.40 -13.06 -1.06
CA ILE A 176 -27.67 -13.27 -0.35
C ILE A 176 -28.80 -12.69 -1.20
N GLU A 177 -29.14 -13.41 -2.27
CA GLU A 177 -30.45 -13.41 -2.92
C GLU A 177 -30.93 -14.87 -2.96
#